data_AF-A0A7D5SAQ7-F1
#
_entry.id   AF-A0A7D5SAQ7-F1
#
_cell.length_a   1.000
_cell.length_b   1.000
_cell.length_c   1.000
_cell.angle_alpha   90.00
_cell.angle_beta   90.00
_cell.angle_gamma   90.00
#
_symmetry.space_group_name_H-M   'P 1'
#
loop_
_entity.id
_entity.type
_entity.pdbx_description
1 polymer ?
#
loop_
_entity_poly.entity_id
_entity_poly.type
_entity_poly.pdbx_seq_one_letter_code
_entity_poly.pdbx_strand_id
1 'polypeptide(L)'
;MSTALERRTAKLEQAAYPDADHVDIIFRRIIRTVGDEIVRAVIGDRILERGAHETEDAFMERSKAEALAGTGHRPCRVILLPEQVPQ
;
A
#
# COMPACT_ATOMS: atom_id res chain seq x y z
N MET A 1 10.01 32.57 -25.75
CA MET A 1 10.33 32.19 -24.36
C MET A 1 11.83 31.96 -24.25
N SER A 2 12.42 32.03 -23.05
CA SER A 2 13.85 31.75 -22.87
C SER A 2 14.08 30.24 -22.80
N THR A 3 15.04 29.72 -23.56
CA THR A 3 15.41 28.30 -23.60
C THR A 3 15.79 27.73 -22.23
N ALA A 4 16.29 28.59 -21.33
CA ALA A 4 16.59 28.23 -19.95
C ALA A 4 15.32 27.99 -19.11
N LEU A 5 14.24 28.72 -19.41
CA LEU A 5 12.96 28.60 -18.74
C LEU A 5 12.25 27.33 -19.20
N GLU A 6 12.19 27.08 -20.51
CA GLU A 6 11.65 25.84 -21.11
C GLU A 6 12.34 24.58 -20.53
N ARG A 7 13.66 24.60 -20.41
CA ARG A 7 14.43 23.48 -19.80
C ARG A 7 14.13 23.28 -18.32
N ARG A 8 13.84 24.35 -17.58
CA ARG A 8 13.46 24.25 -16.16
C ARG A 8 12.04 23.69 -16.02
N THR A 9 11.10 24.13 -16.85
CA THR A 9 9.74 23.60 -16.85
C THR A 9 9.72 22.13 -17.20
N ALA A 10 10.43 21.72 -18.27
CA ALA A 10 10.53 20.31 -18.66
C ALA A 10 11.12 19.42 -17.55
N LYS A 11 12.13 19.91 -16.82
CA LYS A 11 12.68 19.19 -15.66
C LYS A 11 11.70 19.07 -14.51
N LEU A 12 10.90 20.10 -14.25
CA LEU A 12 9.88 20.06 -13.21
C LEU A 12 8.73 19.13 -13.58
N GLU A 13 8.31 19.13 -14.83
CA GLU A 13 7.30 18.20 -15.38
C GLU A 13 7.81 16.75 -15.29
N GLN A 14 9.05 16.48 -15.69
CA GLN A 14 9.65 15.15 -15.55
C GLN A 14 9.81 14.71 -14.09
N ALA A 15 10.12 15.63 -13.18
CA ALA A 15 10.17 15.31 -11.75
C ALA A 15 8.78 15.09 -11.12
N ALA A 16 7.72 15.66 -11.72
CA ALA A 16 6.34 15.44 -11.31
C ALA A 16 5.79 14.08 -11.77
N TYR A 17 6.38 13.50 -12.82
CA TYR A 17 6.09 12.15 -13.31
C TYR A 17 7.34 11.28 -13.16
N PRO A 18 7.66 10.82 -11.94
CA PRO A 18 8.78 9.90 -11.75
C PRO A 18 8.57 8.68 -12.66
N ASP A 19 9.60 8.41 -13.45
CA ASP A 19 9.69 7.31 -14.40
C ASP A 19 9.31 5.97 -13.74
N ALA A 20 8.88 5.00 -14.56
CA ALA A 20 8.12 3.77 -14.26
C ALA A 20 8.53 2.88 -13.04
N ASP A 21 9.58 3.19 -12.30
CA ASP A 21 10.08 2.49 -11.12
C ASP A 21 9.52 3.08 -9.80
N HIS A 22 8.20 3.31 -9.73
CA HIS A 22 7.56 3.71 -8.49
C HIS A 22 6.98 2.49 -7.77
N VAL A 23 7.16 2.45 -6.44
CA VAL A 23 6.52 1.43 -5.60
C VAL A 23 5.13 1.95 -5.22
N ASP A 24 4.09 1.37 -5.79
CA ASP A 24 2.71 1.75 -5.46
C ASP A 24 2.27 1.25 -4.08
N ILE A 25 2.69 0.04 -3.72
CA ILE A 25 2.30 -0.58 -2.45
C ILE A 25 3.45 -1.33 -1.81
N ILE A 26 3.54 -1.20 -0.50
CA ILE A 26 4.38 -2.02 0.37
C ILE A 26 3.47 -2.90 1.23
N PHE A 27 3.55 -4.22 1.04
CA PHE A 27 2.90 -5.22 1.88
C PHE A 27 3.83 -5.69 2.98
N ARG A 28 3.36 -5.65 4.23
CA ARG A 28 4.09 -6.16 5.39
C ARG A 28 3.22 -7.14 6.17
N ARG A 29 3.64 -8.40 6.23
CA ARG A 29 3.05 -9.44 7.07
C ARG A 29 3.78 -9.49 8.41
N ILE A 30 3.06 -9.28 9.51
CA ILE A 30 3.59 -9.50 10.86
C ILE A 30 3.08 -10.86 11.33
N ILE A 31 3.98 -11.70 11.83
CA ILE A 31 3.71 -13.05 12.29
C ILE A 31 4.34 -13.16 13.68
N ARG A 32 3.60 -13.58 14.71
CA ARG A 32 4.15 -13.86 16.04
C ARG A 32 4.65 -15.29 16.12
N THR A 33 3.87 -16.26 15.60
CA THR A 33 4.26 -17.67 15.51
C THR A 33 3.99 -18.27 14.13
N VAL A 34 4.72 -19.32 13.77
CA VAL A 34 4.48 -20.03 12.50
C VAL A 34 3.06 -20.59 12.52
N GLY A 35 2.21 -20.11 11.60
CA GLY A 35 0.80 -20.51 11.51
C GLY A 35 -0.19 -19.49 12.06
N ASP A 36 0.25 -18.31 12.50
CA ASP A 36 -0.68 -17.24 12.86
C ASP A 36 -1.56 -16.85 11.66
N GLU A 37 -2.86 -16.94 11.83
CA GLU A 37 -3.81 -16.48 10.83
C GLU A 37 -3.83 -14.96 10.77
N ILE A 38 -3.67 -14.41 9.57
CA ILE A 38 -3.85 -12.99 9.32
C ILE A 38 -5.35 -12.69 9.40
N VAL A 39 -5.74 -11.80 10.32
CA VAL A 39 -7.16 -11.47 10.53
C VAL A 39 -7.49 -10.03 10.19
N ARG A 40 -6.48 -9.13 10.09
CA ARG A 40 -6.74 -7.73 9.73
C ARG A 40 -5.61 -7.09 8.94
N ALA A 41 -5.96 -6.07 8.18
CA ALA A 41 -5.05 -5.24 7.40
C ALA A 41 -5.20 -3.77 7.82
N VAL A 42 -4.09 -3.10 8.09
CA VAL A 42 -4.04 -1.66 8.38
C VAL A 42 -3.57 -0.93 7.12
N ILE A 43 -4.37 0.02 6.65
CA ILE A 43 -4.14 0.82 5.44
C ILE A 43 -4.28 2.30 5.81
N GLY A 44 -3.15 2.96 6.12
CA GLY A 44 -3.19 4.30 6.71
C GLY A 44 -3.97 4.29 8.03
N ASP A 45 -5.07 5.04 8.07
CA ASP A 45 -5.97 5.10 9.24
C ASP A 45 -7.15 4.12 9.15
N ARG A 46 -7.25 3.33 8.07
CA ARG A 46 -8.30 2.34 7.88
C ARG A 46 -7.87 0.96 8.35
N ILE A 47 -8.82 0.22 8.92
CA ILE A 47 -8.65 -1.19 9.29
C ILE A 47 -9.65 -2.00 8.47
N LEU A 48 -9.16 -3.03 7.78
CA LEU A 48 -9.99 -4.04 7.14
C LEU A 48 -9.89 -5.34 7.93
N GLU A 49 -11.03 -5.91 8.28
CA GLU A 49 -11.11 -7.23 8.91
C GLU A 49 -11.26 -8.31 7.83
N ARG A 50 -10.65 -9.48 8.07
CA ARG A 50 -10.83 -10.68 7.25
C ARG A 50 -12.18 -11.32 7.59
N GLY A 51 -12.94 -11.66 6.55
CA GLY A 51 -14.19 -12.40 6.74
C GLY A 51 -13.94 -13.82 7.25
N ALA A 52 -14.86 -14.37 8.05
CA ALA A 52 -14.72 -15.72 8.64
C ALA A 52 -14.55 -16.86 7.62
N HIS A 53 -15.00 -16.66 6.38
CA HIS A 53 -14.88 -17.63 5.28
C HIS A 53 -13.98 -17.16 4.15
N GLU A 54 -13.30 -16.02 4.35
CA GLU A 54 -12.38 -15.47 3.38
C GLU A 54 -11.01 -16.13 3.56
N THR A 55 -10.45 -16.65 2.46
CA THR A 55 -9.09 -17.19 2.49
C THR A 55 -8.08 -16.06 2.71
N GLU A 56 -6.89 -16.38 3.24
CA GLU A 56 -5.83 -15.38 3.42
C GLU A 56 -5.46 -14.71 2.09
N ASP A 57 -5.35 -15.48 1.01
CA ASP A 57 -5.05 -14.95 -0.33
C ASP A 57 -6.13 -13.98 -0.84
N ALA A 58 -7.41 -14.34 -0.68
CA ALA A 58 -8.52 -13.46 -1.07
C ALA A 58 -8.52 -12.16 -0.25
N PHE A 59 -8.23 -12.27 1.05
CA PHE A 59 -8.12 -11.13 1.94
C PHE A 59 -6.95 -10.20 1.55
N MET A 60 -5.80 -10.79 1.18
CA MET A 60 -4.65 -10.05 0.70
C MET A 60 -4.93 -9.29 -0.58
N GLU A 61 -5.56 -9.93 -1.56
CA GLU A 61 -5.94 -9.28 -2.83
C GLU A 61 -6.97 -8.16 -2.61
N ARG A 62 -7.96 -8.36 -1.74
CA ARG A 62 -8.92 -7.30 -1.38
C ARG A 62 -8.24 -6.12 -0.68
N SER A 63 -7.31 -6.40 0.25
CA SER A 63 -6.54 -5.37 0.95
C SER A 63 -5.65 -4.58 -0.02
N LYS A 64 -5.11 -5.23 -1.05
CA LYS A 64 -4.34 -4.59 -2.13
C LYS A 64 -5.21 -3.66 -2.94
N ALA A 65 -6.37 -4.13 -3.38
CA ALA A 65 -7.31 -3.34 -4.16
C ALA A 65 -7.75 -2.07 -3.40
N GLU A 66 -8.09 -2.21 -2.11
CA GLU A 66 -8.48 -1.08 -1.27
C GLU A 66 -7.33 -0.06 -1.13
N ALA A 67 -6.10 -0.55 -0.93
CA ALA A 67 -4.93 0.31 -0.81
C ALA A 67 -4.61 1.07 -2.11
N LEU A 68 -4.73 0.42 -3.28
CA LEU A 68 -4.55 1.06 -4.59
C LEU A 68 -5.63 2.12 -4.86
N ALA A 69 -6.87 1.83 -4.49
CA ALA A 69 -7.99 2.77 -4.66
C ALA A 69 -7.81 4.04 -3.81
N GLY A 70 -7.04 3.97 -2.72
CA GLY A 70 -6.80 5.08 -1.81
C GLY A 70 -5.60 5.99 -2.16
N THR A 71 -4.77 5.66 -3.15
CA THR A 71 -3.53 6.42 -3.42
C THR A 71 -3.67 7.56 -4.42
N GLY A 72 -3.13 8.73 -4.04
CA GLY A 72 -2.85 9.84 -4.96
C GLY A 72 -1.42 9.88 -5.50
N HIS A 73 -0.37 9.75 -4.66
CA HIS A 73 1.04 9.89 -5.10
C HIS A 73 2.11 9.34 -4.11
N ARG A 74 1.75 8.54 -3.09
CA ARG A 74 2.73 7.92 -2.17
C ARG A 74 2.54 6.41 -2.14
N PRO A 75 3.62 5.62 -1.94
CA PRO A 75 3.50 4.19 -1.73
C PRO A 75 2.53 3.92 -0.58
N CYS A 76 1.44 3.21 -0.86
CA CYS A 76 0.49 2.78 0.15
C CYS A 76 1.10 1.69 1.01
N ARG A 77 0.88 1.72 2.33
CA ARG A 77 1.36 0.68 3.25
C ARG A 77 0.19 -0.17 3.70
N VAL A 78 0.30 -1.48 3.49
CA VAL A 78 -0.64 -2.47 3.99
C VAL A 78 0.08 -3.32 5.04
N ILE A 79 -0.38 -3.27 6.29
CA ILE A 79 0.17 -4.07 7.39
C ILE A 79 -0.84 -5.16 7.75
N LEU A 80 -0.50 -6.40 7.43
CA LEU A 80 -1.26 -7.58 7.79
C LEU A 80 -0.88 -8.01 9.20
N LEU A 81 -1.88 -8.14 10.07
CA LEU A 81 -1.72 -8.46 11.47
C LEU A 81 -2.47 -9.74 11.83
N PRO A 82 -1.88 -10.56 12.72
CA PRO A 82 -2.58 -11.70 13.27
C PRO A 82 -3.55 -11.26 14.36
N GLU A 83 -4.36 -12.21 14.82
CA GLU A 83 -5.29 -11.98 15.92
C GLU A 83 -4.54 -11.44 17.16
N GLN A 84 -5.09 -10.38 17.76
CA GLN A 84 -4.55 -9.89 19.03
C GLN A 84 -5.06 -10.80 20.13
N VAL A 85 -4.18 -11.66 20.65
CA VAL A 85 -4.41 -12.25 21.96
C VAL A 85 -4.38 -11.10 22.99
N PRO A 86 -5.44 -10.88 23.78
CA PRO A 86 -5.43 -9.91 24.86
C PRO A 86 -4.26 -10.22 25.81
N GLN A 87 -3.50 -9.19 26.19
CA GLN A 87 -2.51 -9.29 27.27
C GLN A 87 -3.21 -9.21 28.62
#